data_AF-A0A3Q2DN66-F1
#
_entry.id   AF-A0A3Q2DN66-F1
#
_cell.length_a   1.000
_cell.length_b   1.000
_cell.length_c   1.000
_cell.angle_alpha   90.00
_cell.angle_beta   90.00
_cell.angle_gamma   90.00
#
_symmetry.space_group_name_H-M   'P 1'
#
loop_
_entity.id
_entity.type
_entity.pdbx_description
1 polymer ?
#
loop_
_entity_poly.entity_id
_entity_poly.type
_entity_poly.pdbx_seq_one_letter_code
_entity_poly.pdbx_strand_id
1 'polypeptide(L)'
;LTNTRTKIEAFQTQISKYYSERGDAVAKASKQPHVGDYRQLVHELDQYQYTELRLVVLDIRYTYAVLFDIINKNYDKIKKPRGDGKALIY
;
A
#
# COMPACT_ATOMS: atom_id res chain seq x y z
N LEU A 1 1.17 -14.03 -1.32
CA LEU A 1 0.40 -13.15 -2.24
C LEU A 1 -0.77 -12.47 -1.56
N THR A 2 -1.61 -13.18 -0.78
CA THR A 2 -2.76 -12.59 -0.06
C THR A 2 -2.36 -11.41 0.85
N ASN A 3 -1.31 -11.54 1.65
CA ASN A 3 -0.84 -10.44 2.51
C ASN A 3 -0.45 -9.18 1.73
N THR A 4 0.15 -9.35 0.55
CA THR A 4 0.49 -8.24 -0.36
C THR A 4 -0.77 -7.54 -0.84
N ARG A 5 -1.80 -8.31 -1.24
CA ARG A 5 -3.08 -7.76 -1.68
C ARG A 5 -3.76 -6.96 -0.57
N THR A 6 -3.83 -7.50 0.65
CA THR A 6 -4.42 -6.81 1.81
C THR A 6 -3.71 -5.48 2.10
N LYS A 7 -2.38 -5.44 1.99
CA LYS A 7 -1.61 -4.18 2.14
C LYS A 7 -1.97 -3.16 1.07
N ILE A 8 -2.07 -3.57 -0.19
CA ILE A 8 -2.44 -2.67 -1.29
C ILE A 8 -3.86 -2.11 -1.11
N GLU A 9 -4.81 -2.94 -0.69
CA GLU A 9 -6.19 -2.52 -0.40
C GLU A 9 -6.21 -1.48 0.74
N ALA A 10 -5.40 -1.68 1.80
CA ALA A 10 -5.28 -0.71 2.88
C ALA A 10 -4.75 0.65 2.41
N PHE A 11 -3.81 0.69 1.46
CA PHE A 11 -3.30 1.93 0.89
C PHE A 11 -4.40 2.74 0.17
N GLN A 12 -5.32 2.06 -0.53
CA GLN A 12 -6.45 2.74 -1.18
C GLN A 12 -7.37 3.40 -0.16
N THR A 13 -7.67 2.71 0.95
CA THR A 13 -8.50 3.28 2.03
C THR A 13 -7.83 4.49 2.66
N GLN A 14 -6.50 4.46 2.84
CA GLN A 14 -5.74 5.58 3.44
C GLN A 14 -5.81 6.86 2.59
N ILE A 15 -5.81 6.74 1.26
CA ILE A 15 -5.93 7.90 0.36
C ILE A 15 -7.29 8.58 0.54
N SER A 16 -8.39 7.80 0.53
CA SER A 16 -9.74 8.34 0.74
C SER A 16 -9.89 9.00 2.11
N LYS A 17 -9.28 8.40 3.14
CA LYS A 17 -9.28 8.91 4.51
C LYS A 17 -8.62 10.29 4.61
N TYR A 18 -7.47 10.49 3.98
CA TYR A 18 -6.79 11.79 3.97
C TYR A 18 -7.67 12.93 3.45
N TYR A 19 -8.39 12.72 2.34
CA TYR A 19 -9.27 13.76 1.80
C TYR A 19 -10.40 14.13 2.76
N SER A 20 -10.99 13.14 3.44
CA SER A 20 -12.02 13.38 4.45
C SER A 20 -11.47 14.15 5.64
N GLU A 21 -10.37 13.66 6.25
CA GLU A 21 -9.79 14.24 7.46
C GLU A 21 -9.25 15.66 7.21
N ARG A 22 -8.62 15.88 6.07
CA ARG A 22 -8.15 17.21 5.66
C ARG A 22 -9.31 18.17 5.45
N GLY A 23 -10.39 17.72 4.79
CA GLY A 23 -11.59 18.52 4.60
C GLY A 23 -12.19 18.97 5.93
N ASP A 24 -12.30 18.06 6.89
CA ASP A 24 -12.79 18.35 8.24
C ASP A 24 -11.86 19.33 8.99
N ALA A 25 -10.55 19.16 8.88
CA ALA A 25 -9.56 20.06 9.49
C ALA A 25 -9.68 21.49 8.93
N VAL A 26 -9.79 21.63 7.60
CA VAL A 26 -10.00 22.94 6.94
C VAL A 26 -11.34 23.56 7.36
N ALA A 27 -12.40 22.76 7.43
CA ALA A 27 -13.72 23.24 7.87
C ALA A 27 -13.70 23.73 9.33
N LYS A 28 -12.96 23.06 10.22
CA LYS A 28 -12.77 23.53 11.61
C LYS A 28 -11.94 24.81 11.66
N ALA A 29 -10.84 24.87 10.89
CA ALA A 29 -9.98 26.04 10.83
C ALA A 29 -10.71 27.30 10.33
N SER A 30 -11.63 27.16 9.37
CA SER A 30 -12.42 28.29 8.86
C SER A 30 -13.53 28.73 9.82
N LYS A 31 -14.20 27.78 10.49
CA LYS A 31 -15.29 28.07 11.45
C LYS A 31 -14.78 28.59 12.79
N GLN A 32 -13.58 28.22 13.21
CA GLN A 32 -12.99 28.58 14.50
C GLN A 32 -11.60 29.22 14.31
N PRO A 33 -11.52 30.43 13.71
CA PRO A 33 -10.25 31.03 13.31
C PRO A 33 -9.32 31.39 14.49
N HIS A 34 -9.88 31.56 15.69
CA HIS A 34 -9.13 31.82 16.93
C HIS A 34 -8.36 30.60 17.44
N VAL A 35 -8.74 29.39 17.02
CA VAL A 35 -8.03 28.15 17.36
C VAL A 35 -6.96 27.88 16.31
N GLY A 36 -5.72 28.27 16.61
CA GLY A 36 -4.58 28.10 15.71
C GLY A 36 -4.28 26.63 15.37
N ASP A 37 -4.57 25.72 16.29
CA ASP A 37 -4.27 24.29 16.17
C ASP A 37 -4.96 23.63 14.96
N TYR A 38 -6.13 24.12 14.53
CA TYR A 38 -6.77 23.56 13.33
C TYR A 38 -6.03 23.89 12.05
N ARG A 39 -5.35 25.05 11.96
CA ARG A 39 -4.49 25.35 10.81
C ARG A 39 -3.24 24.47 10.84
N GLN A 40 -2.67 24.29 12.03
CA GLN A 40 -1.53 23.39 12.22
C GLN A 40 -1.88 21.94 11.84
N LEU A 41 -3.06 21.45 12.23
CA LEU A 41 -3.55 20.12 11.87
C LEU A 41 -3.62 19.90 10.35
N VAL A 42 -4.04 20.91 9.58
CA VAL A 42 -4.05 20.80 8.11
C VAL A 42 -2.62 20.56 7.59
N HIS A 43 -1.64 21.30 8.10
CA HIS A 43 -0.24 21.13 7.70
C HIS A 43 0.34 19.78 8.12
N GLU A 44 0.01 19.31 9.32
CA GLU A 44 0.46 18.01 9.81
C GLU A 44 -0.13 16.84 9.00
N LEU A 45 -1.42 16.93 8.64
CA LEU A 45 -2.05 15.94 7.75
C LEU A 45 -1.36 15.92 6.38
N ASP A 46 -1.00 17.08 5.83
CA ASP A 46 -0.31 17.18 4.54
C ASP A 46 1.10 16.54 4.61
N GLN A 47 1.86 16.81 5.68
CA GLN A 47 3.19 16.23 5.90
C GLN A 47 3.14 14.71 6.14
N TYR A 48 2.15 14.26 6.92
CA TYR A 48 1.92 12.85 7.17
C TYR A 48 1.59 12.12 5.85
N GLN A 49 0.66 12.67 5.06
CA GLN A 49 0.26 12.07 3.79
C GLN A 49 1.42 12.00 2.80
N TYR A 50 2.27 13.02 2.73
CA TYR A 50 3.48 12.98 1.91
C TYR A 50 4.40 11.80 2.29
N THR A 51 4.64 11.62 3.59
CA THR A 51 5.50 10.55 4.10
C THR A 51 4.89 9.19 3.81
N GLU A 52 3.59 9.02 4.04
CA GLU A 52 2.86 7.79 3.74
C GLU A 52 2.91 7.43 2.26
N LEU A 53 2.62 8.38 1.36
CA LEU A 53 2.69 8.15 -0.08
C LEU A 53 4.09 7.71 -0.52
N ARG A 54 5.15 8.29 0.07
CA ARG A 54 6.53 7.88 -0.20
C ARG A 54 6.78 6.44 0.25
N LEU A 55 6.30 6.04 1.42
CA LEU A 55 6.42 4.66 1.93
C LEU A 55 5.64 3.68 1.05
N VAL A 56 4.43 4.02 0.63
CA VAL A 56 3.60 3.22 -0.29
C VAL A 56 4.36 2.91 -1.59
N VAL A 57 4.99 3.91 -2.20
CA VAL A 57 5.76 3.71 -3.44
C VAL A 57 6.95 2.78 -3.21
N LEU A 58 7.66 2.92 -2.08
CA LEU A 58 8.76 2.03 -1.72
C LEU A 58 8.28 0.58 -1.51
N ASP A 59 7.14 0.41 -0.84
CA ASP A 59 6.52 -0.88 -0.58
C ASP A 59 6.02 -1.57 -1.86
N ILE A 60 5.47 -0.81 -2.82
CA ILE A 60 5.10 -1.32 -4.14
C ILE A 60 6.34 -1.83 -4.88
N ARG A 61 7.41 -1.03 -4.93
CA ARG A 61 8.67 -1.44 -5.56
C ARG A 61 9.25 -2.69 -4.91
N TYR A 62 9.30 -2.72 -3.58
CA TYR A 62 9.78 -3.87 -2.82
C TYR A 62 8.93 -5.12 -3.08
N THR A 63 7.60 -4.94 -3.11
CA THR A 63 6.65 -6.01 -3.42
C THR A 63 6.95 -6.64 -4.78
N TYR A 64 7.12 -5.85 -5.84
CA TYR A 64 7.46 -6.37 -7.16
C TYR A 64 8.77 -7.15 -7.15
N ALA A 65 9.81 -6.65 -6.46
CA ALA A 65 11.09 -7.33 -6.36
C ALA A 65 10.97 -8.70 -5.66
N VAL A 66 10.26 -8.76 -4.53
CA VAL A 66 10.04 -10.00 -3.78
C VAL A 66 9.21 -11.01 -4.57
N LEU A 67 8.15 -10.55 -5.25
CA LEU A 67 7.33 -11.43 -6.07
C LEU A 67 8.12 -12.01 -7.24
N PHE A 68 8.89 -11.16 -7.93
CA PHE A 68 9.76 -11.61 -9.01
C PHE A 68 10.77 -12.64 -8.51
N ASP A 69 11.46 -12.38 -7.40
CA ASP A 69 12.45 -13.29 -6.83
C ASP A 69 11.86 -14.66 -6.45
N ILE A 70 10.76 -14.65 -5.69
CA ILE A 70 10.12 -15.89 -5.22
C ILE A 70 9.55 -16.70 -6.38
N ILE A 71 8.91 -16.04 -7.36
CA ILE A 71 8.34 -16.74 -8.52
C ILE A 71 9.45 -17.36 -9.37
N ASN A 72 10.50 -16.61 -9.69
CA ASN A 72 11.58 -17.12 -10.53
C ASN A 72 12.31 -18.28 -9.87
N LYS A 73 12.65 -18.18 -8.58
CA LYS A 73 13.30 -19.26 -7.83
C LYS A 73 12.48 -20.55 -7.78
N ASN A 74 11.16 -20.46 -7.90
CA ASN A 74 10.25 -21.60 -7.80
C ASN A 74 9.54 -21.92 -9.12
N TYR A 75 9.95 -21.31 -10.22
CA TYR A 75 9.19 -21.29 -11.47
C TYR A 75 8.85 -22.69 -11.99
N ASP A 76 9.83 -23.60 -12.00
CA ASP A 76 9.62 -24.97 -12.49
C ASP A 76 8.61 -25.75 -11.64
N LYS A 77 8.67 -25.58 -10.31
CA LYS A 77 7.72 -26.23 -9.38
C LYS A 77 6.33 -25.62 -9.48
N ILE A 78 6.23 -24.31 -9.70
CA ILE A 78 4.96 -23.62 -9.92
C ILE A 78 4.33 -24.09 -11.24
N LYS A 79 5.14 -24.24 -12.30
CA LYS A 79 4.68 -24.65 -13.65
C LYS A 79 4.38 -26.15 -13.73
N LYS A 80 5.18 -26.98 -13.08
CA LYS A 80 5.08 -28.45 -13.06
C LYS A 80 5.02 -28.97 -11.62
N PRO A 81 3.90 -28.76 -10.90
CA PRO A 81 3.82 -29.11 -9.47
C PRO A 81 3.94 -30.61 -9.18
N ARG A 82 3.74 -31.48 -10.18
CA ARG A 82 3.91 -32.94 -10.09
C ARG A 82 5.13 -33.47 -10.85
N GLY A 83 5.99 -32.58 -11.37
CA GLY A 83 7.07 -32.93 -12.28
C GLY A 83 6.57 -33.35 -13.68
N ASP A 84 7.47 -33.87 -14.50
CA ASP A 84 7.08 -34.57 -15.73
C ASP A 84 6.57 -35.96 -15.35
N GLY A 85 5.43 -36.37 -15.90
CA GLY A 85 4.84 -37.67 -15.63
C GLY A 85 5.89 -38.76 -15.87
N LYS A 86 6.07 -39.67 -14.91
CA LYS A 86 6.96 -40.83 -15.07
C LYS A 86 6.59 -41.49 -16.40
N ALA A 87 7.58 -41.65 -17.28
CA ALA A 87 7.40 -42.44 -18.51
C ALA A 87 6.82 -43.80 -18.11
N LEU A 88 5.70 -44.18 -18.72
CA LEU A 88 5.14 -45.52 -18.57
C LEU A 88 6.20 -46.49 -19.09
N ILE A 89 6.84 -47.22 -18.17
CA ILE A 89 7.72 -48.32 -18.53
C ILE A 89 6.76 -49.46 -18.92
N TYR A 90 6.64 -49.70 -20.23
CA TYR A 90 5.98 -50.89 -20.78
C TYR A 90 6.96 -52.07 -20.70
#